data_AF-A0A316UBC8-F1
#
_entry.id   AF-A0A316UBC8-F1
#
_cell.length_a   1.000
_cell.length_b   1.000
_cell.length_c   1.000
_cell.angle_alpha   90.00
_cell.angle_beta   90.00
_cell.angle_gamma   90.00
#
_symmetry.space_group_name_H-M   'P 1'
#
loop_
_entity.id
_entity.type
_entity.pdbx_description
1 polymer ?
#
loop_
_entity_poly.entity_id
_entity_poly.type
_entity_poly.pdbx_seq_one_letter_code
_entity_poly.pdbx_strand_id
1 'polypeptide(L)'
;MSRLRPFKCTDLFHFNRVNLDHFTETYSTAYYLNYLATWPDLCFVSTHASCSESTASSDGAVGRAGGGDTQIMGYLFGKAEGIDGAGGTKEKERHGHVTAVTVGPEFRRLGLARELMGLLEEASSLMYSAYFIDLFVRPSNALAVGLYQSLDYAVHRVVKEYYQGGGPGGSDEDGYDMRKALPRDTKRETVRESSKGMKVFVEQ
;
A
#
# COMPACT_ATOMS: atom_id res chain seq x y z
N MET A 1 2.38 -17.70 13.84
CA MET A 1 3.48 -17.23 12.97
C MET A 1 2.88 -16.50 11.77
N SER A 2 3.46 -15.36 11.35
CA SER A 2 3.06 -14.65 10.12
C SER A 2 3.69 -15.30 8.88
N ARG A 3 2.94 -15.32 7.78
CA ARG A 3 3.37 -15.83 6.47
C ARG A 3 3.00 -14.83 5.39
N LEU A 4 4.00 -14.39 4.63
CA LEU A 4 3.85 -13.57 3.44
C LEU A 4 3.68 -14.44 2.19
N ARG A 5 2.79 -14.03 1.29
CA ARG A 5 2.57 -14.67 -0.01
C ARG A 5 1.90 -13.70 -1.00
N PRO A 6 1.88 -14.02 -2.30
CA PRO A 6 1.05 -13.29 -3.26
C PRO A 6 -0.43 -13.29 -2.86
N PHE A 7 -1.11 -12.19 -3.14
CA PHE A 7 -2.55 -12.02 -2.92
C PHE A 7 -3.33 -12.87 -3.95
N LYS A 8 -4.36 -13.59 -3.51
CA LYS A 8 -5.22 -14.41 -4.38
C LYS A 8 -6.61 -13.81 -4.46
N CYS A 9 -7.32 -14.01 -5.57
CA CYS A 9 -8.70 -13.53 -5.71
C CYS A 9 -9.64 -14.03 -4.60
N THR A 10 -9.40 -15.24 -4.06
CA THR A 10 -10.18 -15.79 -2.94
C THR A 10 -9.99 -15.03 -1.63
N ASP A 11 -8.90 -14.29 -1.46
CA ASP A 11 -8.63 -13.50 -0.25
C ASP A 11 -9.60 -12.31 -0.11
N LEU A 12 -10.21 -11.85 -1.21
CA LEU A 12 -11.23 -10.80 -1.21
C LEU A 12 -12.47 -11.17 -0.36
N PHE A 13 -12.71 -12.45 -0.09
CA PHE A 13 -13.81 -12.86 0.78
C PHE A 13 -13.46 -12.82 2.27
N HIS A 14 -12.20 -12.58 2.63
CA HIS A 14 -11.69 -12.71 4.00
C HIS A 14 -10.96 -11.46 4.53
N PHE A 15 -10.66 -10.48 3.66
CA PHE A 15 -9.92 -9.27 4.03
C PHE A 15 -10.73 -8.20 4.78
N ASN A 16 -12.05 -8.35 4.89
CA ASN A 16 -12.96 -7.37 5.50
C ASN A 16 -12.52 -6.93 6.89
N ARG A 17 -11.95 -7.82 7.71
CA ARG A 17 -11.50 -7.48 9.07
C ARG A 17 -10.42 -6.40 9.06
N VAL A 18 -9.57 -6.39 8.04
CA VAL A 18 -8.51 -5.38 7.88
C VAL A 18 -9.07 -4.10 7.25
N ASN A 19 -10.03 -4.20 6.32
CA ASN A 19 -10.68 -3.06 5.66
C ASN A 19 -11.60 -2.23 6.55
N LEU A 20 -11.95 -2.71 7.75
CA LEU A 20 -12.74 -1.94 8.73
C LEU A 20 -11.94 -0.83 9.40
N ASP A 21 -10.62 -0.76 9.19
CA ASP A 21 -9.82 0.35 9.68
C ASP A 21 -10.20 1.67 9.00
N HIS A 22 -10.34 2.73 9.81
CA HIS A 22 -10.85 4.02 9.36
C HIS A 22 -10.02 4.67 8.23
N PHE A 23 -8.71 4.41 8.17
CA PHE A 23 -7.84 4.96 7.13
C PHE A 23 -7.70 4.04 5.91
N THR A 24 -8.35 2.88 5.92
CA THR A 24 -8.28 1.91 4.84
C THR A 24 -9.42 2.14 3.85
N GLU A 25 -9.06 2.61 2.66
CA GLU A 25 -10.02 2.77 1.57
C GLU A 25 -10.45 1.40 1.03
N THR A 26 -11.76 1.22 0.83
CA THR A 26 -12.34 0.01 0.25
C THR A 26 -12.85 0.28 -1.15
N TYR A 27 -12.27 -0.41 -2.13
CA TYR A 27 -12.59 -0.25 -3.55
C TYR A 27 -13.61 -1.29 -4.01
N SER A 28 -14.13 -1.13 -5.24
CA SER A 28 -15.00 -2.13 -5.84
C SER A 28 -14.23 -3.43 -6.12
N THR A 29 -14.93 -4.57 -6.13
CA THR A 29 -14.33 -5.87 -6.47
C THR A 29 -13.65 -5.85 -7.84
N ALA A 30 -14.25 -5.17 -8.82
CA ALA A 30 -13.68 -5.01 -10.15
C ALA A 30 -12.32 -4.30 -10.12
N TYR A 31 -12.17 -3.31 -9.24
CA TYR A 31 -10.91 -2.59 -9.06
C TYR A 31 -9.80 -3.51 -8.55
N TYR A 32 -10.05 -4.26 -7.46
CA TYR A 32 -9.05 -5.23 -6.97
C TYR A 32 -8.71 -6.32 -7.99
N LEU A 33 -9.72 -6.85 -8.71
CA LEU A 33 -9.49 -7.86 -9.74
C LEU A 33 -8.68 -7.33 -10.92
N ASN A 34 -8.87 -6.06 -11.31
CA ASN A 34 -8.05 -5.43 -12.34
C ASN A 34 -6.57 -5.41 -11.94
N TYR A 35 -6.27 -5.02 -10.70
CA TYR A 35 -4.89 -5.03 -10.19
C TYR A 35 -4.29 -6.44 -10.17
N LEU A 36 -5.04 -7.45 -9.71
CA LEU A 36 -4.57 -8.83 -9.73
C LEU A 36 -4.34 -9.37 -11.16
N ALA A 37 -5.08 -8.87 -12.15
CA ALA A 37 -4.91 -9.25 -13.55
C ALA A 37 -3.73 -8.53 -14.22
N THR A 38 -3.44 -7.28 -13.85
CA THR A 38 -2.42 -6.45 -14.50
C THR A 38 -1.07 -6.46 -13.78
N TRP A 39 -1.07 -6.45 -12.45
CA TRP A 39 0.14 -6.41 -11.60
C TRP A 39 0.07 -7.44 -10.46
N PRO A 40 -0.07 -8.75 -10.75
CA PRO A 40 -0.11 -9.79 -9.72
C PRO A 40 1.14 -9.79 -8.83
N ASP A 41 2.29 -9.43 -9.40
CA ASP A 41 3.59 -9.42 -8.72
C ASP A 41 3.78 -8.25 -7.76
N LEU A 42 2.85 -7.28 -7.74
CA LEU A 42 2.84 -6.13 -6.83
C LEU A 42 1.74 -6.24 -5.77
N CYS A 43 1.07 -7.39 -5.68
CA CYS A 43 -0.04 -7.63 -4.75
C CYS A 43 0.33 -8.72 -3.73
N PHE A 44 0.47 -8.34 -2.47
CA PHE A 44 0.93 -9.21 -1.39
C PHE A 44 -0.04 -9.26 -0.22
N VAL A 45 -0.04 -10.38 0.50
CA VAL A 45 -0.82 -10.56 1.72
C VAL A 45 0.04 -11.19 2.82
N SER A 46 -0.11 -10.67 4.03
CA SER A 46 0.40 -11.27 5.25
C SER A 46 -0.72 -11.98 5.99
N THR A 47 -0.46 -13.21 6.38
CA THR A 47 -1.46 -14.08 7.00
C THR A 47 -0.94 -14.75 8.25
N HIS A 48 -1.83 -15.01 9.20
CA HIS A 48 -1.55 -15.83 10.36
C HIS A 48 -1.98 -17.26 10.07
N ALA A 49 -1.07 -18.21 10.27
CA ALA A 49 -1.45 -19.62 10.33
C ALA A 49 -2.24 -19.83 11.63
N SER A 50 -3.55 -20.06 11.55
CA SER A 50 -4.26 -20.59 12.71
C SER A 50 -3.65 -21.96 13.03
N CYS A 51 -3.17 -22.12 14.26
CA CYS A 51 -2.98 -23.45 14.80
C CYS A 51 -4.39 -24.03 14.91
N SER A 52 -4.73 -24.98 14.05
CA SER A 52 -5.89 -25.82 14.29
C SER A 52 -5.58 -26.76 15.46
N GLU A 53 -5.48 -26.23 16.67
CA GLU A 53 -5.76 -27.03 17.85
C GLU A 53 -7.28 -27.13 17.95
N SER A 54 -7.74 -28.35 17.76
CA SER A 54 -9.10 -28.82 17.87
C SER A 54 -9.87 -28.16 19.02
N THR A 55 -10.78 -27.25 18.68
CA THR A 55 -12.10 -27.24 19.32
C THR A 55 -13.13 -27.11 18.22
N ALA A 56 -13.74 -28.25 17.89
CA ALA A 56 -15.00 -28.28 17.17
C ALA A 56 -16.01 -27.50 18.02
N SER A 57 -16.20 -26.22 17.72
CA SER A 57 -17.35 -25.48 18.20
C SER A 57 -18.54 -25.90 17.34
N SER A 58 -19.58 -26.38 18.01
CA SER A 58 -20.77 -27.03 17.43
C SER A 58 -21.78 -26.08 16.81
N ASP A 59 -21.42 -24.84 16.53
CA ASP A 59 -22.34 -23.82 16.01
C ASP A 59 -22.10 -23.59 14.52
N GLY A 60 -22.71 -24.47 13.71
CA GLY A 60 -23.48 -24.17 12.49
C GLY A 60 -22.98 -23.20 11.41
N ALA A 61 -21.76 -22.68 11.45
CA ALA A 61 -21.23 -21.81 10.40
C ALA A 61 -20.60 -22.65 9.29
N VAL A 62 -21.25 -22.63 8.12
CA VAL A 62 -20.88 -23.31 6.87
C VAL A 62 -19.37 -23.27 6.62
N GLY A 63 -18.71 -24.40 6.90
CA GLY A 63 -17.31 -24.65 6.55
C GLY A 63 -17.17 -24.74 5.03
N ARG A 64 -16.56 -23.73 4.42
CA ARG A 64 -16.16 -23.77 3.01
C ARG A 64 -14.77 -24.36 2.88
N ALA A 65 -14.75 -25.60 2.39
CA ALA A 65 -13.69 -26.32 1.68
C ALA A 65 -12.24 -25.79 1.72
N GLY A 66 -11.36 -26.57 2.36
CA GLY A 66 -9.99 -26.80 1.87
C GLY A 66 -8.94 -25.73 2.18
N GLY A 67 -8.33 -25.82 3.38
CA GLY A 67 -7.15 -25.06 3.79
C GLY A 67 -7.41 -24.34 5.11
N GLY A 68 -6.63 -24.64 6.16
CA GLY A 68 -6.86 -24.12 7.51
C GLY A 68 -7.09 -22.61 7.55
N ASP A 69 -8.01 -22.15 8.40
CA ASP A 69 -8.46 -20.76 8.53
C ASP A 69 -7.26 -19.81 8.63
N THR A 70 -6.87 -19.25 7.51
CA THR A 70 -5.69 -18.41 7.41
C THR A 70 -6.17 -16.97 7.56
N GLN A 71 -6.02 -16.42 8.76
CA GLN A 71 -6.49 -15.06 9.05
C GLN A 71 -5.60 -14.05 8.34
N ILE A 72 -6.18 -13.16 7.54
CA ILE A 72 -5.44 -12.05 6.92
C ILE A 72 -5.07 -11.05 8.02
N MET A 73 -3.78 -10.76 8.13
CA MET A 73 -3.22 -9.79 9.08
C MET A 73 -3.04 -8.42 8.44
N GLY A 74 -2.78 -8.40 7.13
CA GLY A 74 -2.57 -7.19 6.34
C GLY A 74 -2.32 -7.52 4.88
N TYR A 75 -2.45 -6.54 4.00
CA TYR A 75 -2.18 -6.70 2.58
C TYR A 75 -1.60 -5.42 1.98
N LEU A 76 -1.05 -5.57 0.78
CA LEU A 76 -0.58 -4.49 -0.06
C LEU A 76 -1.03 -4.72 -1.50
N PHE A 77 -1.55 -3.66 -2.11
CA PHE A 77 -1.81 -3.55 -3.54
C PHE A 77 -0.95 -2.43 -4.12
N GLY A 78 -0.10 -2.78 -5.08
CA GLY A 78 0.63 -1.82 -5.89
C GLY A 78 0.35 -1.98 -7.37
N LYS A 79 0.76 -0.98 -8.14
CA LYS A 79 0.76 -0.98 -9.61
C LYS A 79 2.06 -0.38 -10.12
N ALA A 80 2.38 -0.64 -11.39
CA ALA A 80 3.48 0.02 -12.08
C ALA A 80 2.91 1.01 -13.10
N GLU A 81 3.36 2.26 -13.05
CA GLU A 81 2.88 3.36 -13.88
C GLU A 81 4.05 4.18 -14.47
N GLY A 82 3.70 5.06 -15.41
CA GLY A 82 4.63 5.96 -16.06
C GLY A 82 5.41 5.33 -17.22
N ILE A 83 5.59 6.12 -18.28
CA ILE A 83 6.36 5.74 -19.46
C ILE A 83 7.52 6.72 -19.59
N ASP A 84 8.73 6.20 -19.67
CA ASP A 84 9.93 7.01 -19.88
C ASP A 84 9.79 7.82 -21.18
N GLY A 85 9.88 9.15 -21.09
CA GLY A 85 9.87 10.04 -22.25
C GLY A 85 8.50 10.27 -22.91
N ALA A 86 7.39 10.07 -22.19
CA ALA A 86 6.07 10.44 -22.69
C ALA A 86 6.05 11.92 -23.13
N GLY A 87 5.63 12.19 -24.37
CA GLY A 87 5.53 13.56 -24.91
C GLY A 87 6.87 14.23 -25.26
N GLY A 88 7.99 13.51 -25.28
CA GLY A 88 9.30 14.08 -25.65
C GLY A 88 10.01 14.84 -24.52
N THR A 89 9.50 14.77 -23.29
CA THR A 89 10.19 15.28 -22.11
C THR A 89 11.27 14.29 -21.65
N LYS A 90 12.29 14.75 -20.94
CA LYS A 90 13.33 13.89 -20.32
C LYS A 90 12.88 13.33 -18.96
N GLU A 91 11.57 13.34 -18.69
CA GLU A 91 11.05 13.02 -17.36
C GLU A 91 11.11 11.52 -17.11
N LYS A 92 11.67 11.19 -15.94
CA LYS A 92 11.84 9.83 -15.45
C LYS A 92 10.57 9.42 -14.72
N GLU A 93 9.55 9.06 -15.49
CA GLU A 93 8.23 8.82 -14.93
C GLU A 93 7.96 7.36 -14.60
N ARG A 94 8.75 6.37 -15.05
CA ARG A 94 8.45 4.97 -14.69
C ARG A 94 8.62 4.73 -13.19
N HIS A 95 7.54 4.38 -12.50
CA HIS A 95 7.50 4.22 -11.05
C HIS A 95 6.55 3.09 -10.61
N GLY A 96 6.74 2.62 -9.36
CA GLY A 96 5.73 1.83 -8.66
C GLY A 96 4.83 2.75 -7.85
N HIS A 97 3.56 2.40 -7.71
CA HIS A 97 2.59 3.16 -6.91
C HIS A 97 1.95 2.25 -5.87
N VAL A 98 1.94 2.68 -4.61
CA VAL A 98 1.20 2.00 -3.54
C VAL A 98 -0.24 2.48 -3.57
N THR A 99 -1.14 1.63 -4.03
CA THR A 99 -2.57 1.93 -4.06
C THR A 99 -3.22 1.72 -2.70
N ALA A 100 -2.86 0.62 -2.02
CA ALA A 100 -3.37 0.35 -0.68
C ALA A 100 -2.36 -0.48 0.10
N VAL A 101 -2.11 -0.09 1.35
CA VAL A 101 -1.41 -0.92 2.32
C VAL A 101 -2.11 -0.78 3.66
N THR A 102 -2.40 -1.91 4.28
CA THR A 102 -3.11 -1.91 5.56
C THR A 102 -2.73 -3.14 6.38
N VAL A 103 -2.74 -2.95 7.69
CA VAL A 103 -2.48 -3.99 8.70
C VAL A 103 -3.53 -3.84 9.78
N GLY A 104 -4.18 -4.95 10.10
CA GLY A 104 -5.21 -5.03 11.13
C GLY A 104 -4.71 -4.44 12.45
N PRO A 105 -5.50 -3.62 13.16
CA PRO A 105 -5.06 -2.95 14.38
C PRO A 105 -4.40 -3.87 15.41
N GLU A 106 -4.89 -5.11 15.53
CA GLU A 106 -4.39 -6.16 16.42
C GLU A 106 -3.00 -6.71 16.02
N PHE A 107 -2.56 -6.47 14.78
CA PHE A 107 -1.29 -6.94 14.23
C PHE A 107 -0.29 -5.82 13.93
N ARG A 108 -0.59 -4.58 14.34
CA ARG A 108 0.30 -3.43 14.17
C ARG A 108 1.53 -3.52 15.07
N ARG A 109 2.56 -2.74 14.74
CA ARG A 109 3.84 -2.68 15.47
C ARG A 109 4.65 -3.99 15.48
N LEU A 110 4.30 -4.96 14.64
CA LEU A 110 5.03 -6.20 14.41
C LEU A 110 5.95 -6.17 13.17
N GLY A 111 6.09 -5.02 12.52
CA GLY A 111 6.91 -4.88 11.31
C GLY A 111 6.26 -5.32 10.00
N LEU A 112 5.03 -5.84 10.02
CA LEU A 112 4.35 -6.37 8.82
C LEU A 112 4.23 -5.38 7.66
N ALA A 113 3.92 -4.11 7.96
CA ALA A 113 3.83 -3.08 6.93
C ALA A 113 5.20 -2.80 6.28
N ARG A 114 6.29 -2.84 7.07
CA ARG A 114 7.66 -2.67 6.56
C ARG A 114 8.03 -3.83 5.64
N GLU A 115 7.67 -5.06 6.00
CA GLU A 115 7.92 -6.23 5.14
C GLU A 115 7.13 -6.16 3.83
N LEU A 116 5.83 -5.83 3.88
CA LEU A 116 4.99 -5.67 2.68
C LEU A 116 5.55 -4.59 1.74
N MET A 117 5.94 -3.44 2.29
CA MET A 117 6.55 -2.35 1.52
C MET A 117 7.90 -2.78 0.93
N GLY A 118 8.71 -3.54 1.67
CA GLY A 118 9.98 -4.08 1.17
C GLY A 118 9.80 -5.00 -0.04
N LEU A 119 8.79 -5.87 -0.02
CA LEU A 119 8.45 -6.72 -1.16
C LEU A 119 8.04 -5.90 -2.39
N LEU A 120 7.25 -4.84 -2.20
CA LEU A 120 6.87 -3.94 -3.28
C LEU A 120 8.09 -3.20 -3.84
N GLU A 121 8.98 -2.72 -2.99
CA GLU A 121 10.23 -2.05 -3.36
C GLU A 121 11.12 -2.94 -4.24
N GLU A 122 11.30 -4.19 -3.82
CA GLU A 122 12.07 -5.17 -4.57
C GLU A 122 11.42 -5.50 -5.92
N ALA A 123 10.12 -5.82 -5.93
CA ALA A 123 9.39 -6.14 -7.16
C ALA A 123 9.37 -4.96 -8.15
N SER A 124 9.12 -3.73 -7.68
CA SER A 124 9.12 -2.52 -8.50
C SER A 124 10.50 -2.24 -9.10
N SER A 125 11.56 -2.46 -8.31
CA SER A 125 12.93 -2.27 -8.78
C SER A 125 13.34 -3.33 -9.81
N LEU A 126 13.11 -4.61 -9.51
CA LEU A 126 13.63 -5.72 -10.32
C LEU A 126 12.79 -6.01 -11.55
N MET A 127 11.46 -6.03 -11.41
CA MET A 127 10.55 -6.47 -12.48
C MET A 127 10.13 -5.31 -13.38
N TYR A 128 9.92 -4.12 -12.80
CA TYR A 128 9.40 -2.97 -13.51
C TYR A 128 10.46 -1.90 -13.80
N SER A 129 11.70 -2.07 -13.31
CA SER A 129 12.76 -1.07 -13.47
C SER A 129 12.29 0.34 -13.08
N ALA A 130 11.57 0.48 -11.97
CA ALA A 130 11.05 1.76 -11.52
C ALA A 130 12.19 2.70 -11.03
N TYR A 131 12.03 4.01 -11.25
CA TYR A 131 12.91 5.05 -10.71
C TYR A 131 12.62 5.35 -9.24
N PHE A 132 11.35 5.32 -8.87
CA PHE A 132 10.88 5.59 -7.51
C PHE A 132 9.60 4.80 -7.22
N ILE A 133 9.20 4.82 -5.96
CA ILE A 133 7.84 4.46 -5.55
C ILE A 133 7.16 5.70 -4.99
N ASP A 134 5.91 5.91 -5.36
CA ASP A 134 5.05 6.92 -4.77
C ASP A 134 3.82 6.32 -4.06
N LEU A 135 3.18 7.16 -3.26
CA LEU A 135 1.95 6.86 -2.55
C LEU A 135 1.26 8.15 -2.13
N PHE A 136 -0.05 8.07 -1.90
CA PHE A 136 -0.82 9.12 -1.25
C PHE A 136 -1.11 8.76 0.21
N VAL A 137 -0.89 9.71 1.12
CA VAL A 137 -1.23 9.55 2.54
C VAL A 137 -1.92 10.81 3.07
N ARG A 138 -2.96 10.59 3.88
CA ARG A 138 -3.67 11.64 4.62
C ARG A 138 -2.72 12.32 5.61
N PRO A 139 -2.59 13.65 5.61
CA PRO A 139 -1.83 14.39 6.61
C PRO A 139 -2.26 14.10 8.05
N SER A 140 -3.55 13.83 8.28
CA SER A 140 -4.08 13.45 9.60
C SER A 140 -3.62 12.05 10.07
N ASN A 141 -3.19 11.17 9.16
CA ASN A 141 -2.71 9.83 9.51
C ASN A 141 -1.22 9.87 9.91
N ALA A 142 -0.95 10.46 11.09
CA ALA A 142 0.41 10.65 11.61
C ALA A 142 1.18 9.32 11.76
N LEU A 143 0.50 8.20 12.02
CA LEU A 143 1.13 6.89 12.13
C LEU A 143 1.66 6.39 10.78
N ALA A 144 0.87 6.51 9.71
CA ALA A 144 1.31 6.13 8.37
C ALA A 144 2.41 7.07 7.86
N VAL A 145 2.26 8.38 8.08
CA VAL A 145 3.29 9.36 7.72
C VAL A 145 4.62 9.03 8.41
N GLY A 146 4.60 8.74 9.72
CA GLY A 146 5.80 8.33 10.46
C GLY A 146 6.39 7.01 9.98
N LEU A 147 5.55 6.03 9.62
CA LEU A 147 6.00 4.79 9.00
C LEU A 147 6.76 5.05 7.70
N TYR A 148 6.18 5.81 6.76
CA TYR A 148 6.80 6.07 5.47
C TYR A 148 8.08 6.89 5.59
N GLN A 149 8.11 7.89 6.48
CA GLN A 149 9.35 8.61 6.80
C GLN A 149 10.45 7.68 7.33
N SER A 150 10.09 6.69 8.16
CA SER A 150 11.04 5.67 8.66
C SER A 150 11.49 4.65 7.60
N LEU A 151 10.90 4.70 6.41
CA LEU A 151 11.25 3.90 5.23
C LEU A 151 11.95 4.75 4.15
N ASP A 152 12.39 5.96 4.49
CA ASP A 152 13.04 6.95 3.60
C ASP A 152 12.14 7.54 2.50
N TYR A 153 10.82 7.52 2.69
CA TYR A 153 9.91 8.30 1.84
C TYR A 153 9.95 9.77 2.26
N ALA A 154 9.98 10.66 1.27
CA ALA A 154 9.91 12.11 1.46
C ALA A 154 8.65 12.67 0.79
N VAL A 155 8.06 13.70 1.38
CA VAL A 155 6.93 14.42 0.76
C VAL A 155 7.43 15.09 -0.51
N HIS A 156 6.90 14.67 -1.66
CA HIS A 156 7.17 15.25 -2.96
C HIS A 156 6.30 16.49 -3.18
N ARG A 157 4.98 16.39 -2.94
CA ARG A 157 4.03 17.51 -3.06
C ARG A 157 2.80 17.32 -2.16
N VAL A 158 2.04 18.39 -1.99
CA VAL A 158 0.67 18.34 -1.46
C VAL A 158 -0.30 18.44 -2.62
N VAL A 159 -1.22 17.48 -2.68
CA VAL A 159 -2.37 17.51 -3.57
C VAL A 159 -3.55 18.05 -2.77
N LYS A 160 -4.11 19.18 -3.18
CA LYS A 160 -5.24 19.80 -2.49
C LYS A 160 -6.51 18.98 -2.65
N GLU A 161 -7.28 18.89 -1.56
CA GLU A 161 -8.63 18.29 -1.56
C GLU A 161 -8.66 16.87 -2.18
N TYR A 162 -7.57 16.12 -2.02
CA TYR A 162 -7.41 14.80 -2.62
C TYR A 162 -8.40 13.78 -2.03
N TYR A 163 -8.64 13.84 -0.72
CA TYR A 163 -9.58 12.97 -0.02
C TYR A 163 -10.89 13.71 0.24
N GLN A 164 -11.82 13.60 -0.72
CA GLN A 164 -13.12 14.26 -0.64
C GLN A 164 -13.96 13.70 0.52
N GLY A 165 -14.50 14.59 1.35
CA GLY A 165 -15.34 14.23 2.50
C GLY A 165 -14.66 13.39 3.59
N GLY A 166 -13.33 13.21 3.52
CA GLY A 166 -12.59 12.33 4.43
C GLY A 166 -11.91 13.06 5.61
N GLY A 167 -11.97 14.38 5.65
CA GLY A 167 -11.43 15.21 6.72
C GLY A 167 -12.36 15.37 7.93
N PRO A 168 -11.89 16.04 9.00
CA PRO A 168 -12.68 16.25 10.21
C PRO A 168 -14.02 16.92 9.91
N GLY A 169 -15.12 16.26 10.30
CA GLY A 169 -16.48 16.78 10.07
C GLY A 169 -16.97 16.63 8.62
N GLY A 170 -16.33 15.79 7.80
CA GLY A 170 -16.70 15.58 6.40
C GLY A 170 -16.17 16.66 5.46
N SER A 171 -15.16 17.42 5.89
CA SER A 171 -14.44 18.34 5.00
C SER A 171 -13.58 17.55 4.02
N ASP A 172 -13.15 18.20 2.94
CA ASP A 172 -12.10 17.65 2.11
C ASP A 172 -10.77 17.70 2.86
N GLU A 173 -9.88 16.75 2.59
CA GLU A 173 -8.55 16.68 3.17
C GLU A 173 -7.50 16.61 2.06
N ASP A 174 -6.43 17.38 2.23
CA ASP A 174 -5.25 17.33 1.37
C ASP A 174 -4.61 15.92 1.38
N GLY A 175 -3.81 15.59 0.38
CA GLY A 175 -3.01 14.38 0.32
C GLY A 175 -1.52 14.68 0.19
N TYR A 176 -0.69 13.99 0.96
CA TYR A 176 0.75 13.98 0.72
C TYR A 176 1.09 12.93 -0.33
N ASP A 177 1.61 13.37 -1.48
CA ASP A 177 2.34 12.53 -2.43
C ASP A 177 3.75 12.32 -1.86
N MET A 178 4.02 11.13 -1.36
CA MET A 178 5.32 10.77 -0.79
C MET A 178 6.07 9.85 -1.73
N ARG A 179 7.38 10.09 -1.92
CA ARG A 179 8.22 9.32 -2.83
C ARG A 179 9.48 8.78 -2.17
N LYS A 180 9.90 7.60 -2.63
CA LYS A 180 11.20 6.99 -2.31
C LYS A 180 11.92 6.62 -3.59
N ALA A 181 13.17 7.04 -3.72
CA ALA A 181 14.01 6.72 -4.87
C ALA A 181 14.43 5.25 -4.80
N LEU A 182 14.32 4.53 -5.92
CA LEU A 182 14.81 3.18 -6.09
C LEU A 182 16.22 3.19 -6.70
N PRO A 183 16.95 2.06 -6.72
CA PRO A 183 18.33 1.99 -7.21
C PRO A 183 18.55 2.52 -8.64
N ARG A 184 17.52 2.52 -9.50
CA ARG A 184 17.59 3.09 -10.86
C ARG A 184 17.78 4.61 -10.85
N ASP A 185 17.26 5.33 -9.85
CA ASP A 185 17.42 6.78 -9.72
C ASP A 185 18.68 7.14 -8.92
N THR A 186 19.85 6.80 -9.48
CA THR A 186 21.16 7.00 -8.84
C THR A 186 21.46 8.45 -8.45
N LYS A 187 20.87 9.41 -9.18
CA LYS A 187 21.02 10.85 -8.94
C LYS A 187 19.90 11.44 -8.07
N ARG A 188 18.91 10.62 -7.67
CA ARG A 188 17.75 11.04 -6.87
C ARG A 188 16.99 12.21 -7.50
N GLU A 189 16.91 12.27 -8.82
CA GLU A 189 16.28 13.37 -9.56
C GLU A 189 14.74 13.35 -9.42
N THR A 190 14.17 12.19 -9.09
CA THR A 190 12.71 11.98 -8.99
C THR A 190 12.14 12.22 -7.59
N VAL A 191 13.02 12.42 -6.61
CA VAL A 191 12.65 12.65 -5.20
C VAL A 191 13.22 13.98 -4.74
N ARG A 192 12.42 14.72 -3.97
CA ARG A 192 12.87 15.99 -3.39
C ARG A 192 13.56 15.70 -2.08
N GLU A 193 14.75 16.27 -1.87
CA GLU A 193 15.38 16.19 -0.56
C GLU A 193 14.51 16.91 0.47
N SER A 194 14.27 16.25 1.61
CA SER A 194 13.68 16.86 2.79
C SER A 194 14.71 17.84 3.39
N SER A 195 14.93 18.97 2.73
CA SER A 195 15.65 20.08 3.34
C SER A 195 14.85 20.51 4.57
N LYS A 196 15.52 20.57 5.72
CA LYS A 196 14.95 21.03 6.99
C LYS A 196 14.20 22.36 6.76
N GLY A 197 12.88 22.28 6.66
CA GLY A 197 12.02 23.36 6.18
C GLY A 197 11.16 22.88 5.01
N MET A 198 10.02 22.28 5.34
CA MET A 198 9.01 21.73 4.43
C MET A 198 8.50 22.81 3.44
N LYS A 199 9.26 23.09 2.37
CA LYS A 199 8.75 23.82 1.21
C LYS A 199 7.89 22.83 0.42
N VAL A 200 6.66 22.66 0.88
CA VAL A 200 5.70 21.81 0.22
C VAL A 200 5.11 22.59 -0.96
N PHE A 201 5.29 22.05 -2.16
CA PHE A 201 4.67 22.62 -3.35
C PHE A 201 3.22 22.15 -3.38
N VAL A 202 2.33 23.12 -3.48
CA VAL A 202 0.89 22.94 -3.57
C VAL A 202 0.52 23.07 -5.03
N GLU A 203 0.05 22.00 -5.66
CA GLU A 203 -0.65 22.09 -6.94
C GLU A 203 -2.14 22.32 -6.66
N GLN A 204 -2.71 23.34 -7.32
CA GLN A 204 -4.14 23.65 -7.34
C GLN A 204 -4.82 22.89 -8.47
#